data_AF-A0A9X4SEI3-F1
#
_entry.id   AF-A0A9X4SEI3-F1
#
_cell.length_a   1.000
_cell.length_b   1.000
_cell.length_c   1.000
_cell.angle_alpha   90.00
_cell.angle_beta   90.00
_cell.angle_gamma   90.00
#
_symmetry.space_group_name_H-M   'P 1'
#
loop_
_entity.id
_entity.type
_entity.pdbx_description
1 polymer ?
#
loop_
_entity_poly.entity_id
_entity_poly.type
_entity_poly.pdbx_seq_one_letter_code
_entity_poly.pdbx_strand_id
1 'polypeptide(L)'
;MKKLKKIVLWVVSILLVLLAAGFVYIKSSTYHPTPQASNIASQAEKADNADNALVFKGNPDKPSIIFYQGALVDNASYSIWAS
;
A
#
# COMPACT_ATOMS: atom_id res chain seq x y z
N MET A 1 32.58 1.21 29.07
CA MET A 1 31.60 2.23 28.61
C MET A 1 30.52 2.35 29.68
N LYS A 2 30.33 3.53 30.29
CA LYS A 2 29.39 3.73 31.43
C LYS A 2 28.04 3.07 31.10
N LYS A 3 27.59 2.12 31.93
CA LYS A 3 26.56 1.08 31.66
C LYS A 3 25.37 1.50 30.77
N LEU A 4 24.92 2.76 30.89
CA LEU A 4 23.94 3.41 30.02
C LEU A 4 24.24 3.28 28.52
N LYS A 5 25.49 3.52 28.08
CA LYS A 5 25.84 3.41 26.65
C LYS A 5 25.64 1.99 26.10
N LYS A 6 25.86 0.97 26.93
CA LYS A 6 25.65 -0.44 26.55
C LYS A 6 24.16 -0.77 26.46
N ILE A 7 23.34 -0.26 27.39
CA ILE A 7 21.88 -0.44 27.38
C ILE A 7 21.27 0.23 26.16
N VAL A 8 21.65 1.48 25.88
CA VAL A 8 21.19 2.22 24.69
C VAL A 8 21.54 1.47 23.42
N LEU A 9 22.76 0.94 23.31
CA LEU A 9 23.17 0.15 22.15
C LEU A 9 22.26 -1.08 21.94
N TRP A 10 21.95 -1.81 23.02
CA TRP A 10 21.07 -2.98 22.94
C TRP A 10 19.65 -2.60 22.53
N VAL A 11 19.07 -1.55 23.11
CA VAL A 11 17.72 -1.09 22.77
C VAL A 11 17.65 -0.66 21.31
N VAL A 12 18.63 0.11 20.83
CA VAL A 12 18.69 0.54 19.43
C VAL A 12 18.85 -0.64 18.48
N SER A 13 19.71 -1.61 18.82
CA SER A 13 19.86 -2.84 18.02
C SER A 13 18.54 -3.61 17.93
N ILE A 14 17.84 -3.82 19.05
CA ILE A 14 16.56 -4.53 19.07
C ILE A 14 15.52 -3.76 18.24
N LEU A 15 15.45 -2.44 18.39
CA LEU A 15 14.51 -1.61 17.65
C LEU A 15 14.77 -1.69 16.14
N LEU A 16 16.04 -1.66 15.70
CA LEU A 16 16.41 -1.83 14.31
C LEU A 16 15.98 -3.19 13.75
N VAL A 17 16.17 -4.26 14.53
CA VAL A 17 15.73 -5.61 14.13
C VAL A 17 14.21 -5.67 14.01
N LEU A 18 13.47 -5.09 14.95
CA LEU A 18 12.00 -5.04 14.90
C LEU A 18 11.50 -4.22 13.71
N LEU A 19 12.13 -3.07 13.42
CA LEU A 19 11.78 -2.25 12.26
C LEU A 19 12.04 -3.00 10.95
N ALA A 20 13.18 -3.68 10.82
CA ALA A 20 13.49 -4.49 9.65
C ALA A 20 12.50 -5.66 9.47
N ALA A 21 12.19 -6.38 10.54
CA ALA A 21 11.22 -7.47 10.51
C ALA A 21 9.82 -6.96 10.14
N GLY A 22 9.39 -5.85 10.73
CA GLY A 22 8.11 -5.20 10.42
C GLY A 22 8.03 -4.75 8.97
N PHE A 23 9.09 -4.14 8.44
CA PHE A 23 9.15 -3.74 7.03
C PHE A 23 9.03 -4.94 6.09
N VAL A 24 9.78 -6.02 6.35
CA VAL A 24 9.70 -7.25 5.55
C VAL A 24 8.32 -7.86 5.64
N TYR A 25 7.72 -7.94 6.82
CA TYR A 25 6.39 -8.49 7.03
C TYR A 25 5.29 -7.72 6.30
N ILE A 26 5.30 -6.38 6.40
CA ILE A 26 4.36 -5.52 5.68
C ILE A 26 4.50 -5.78 4.18
N LYS A 27 5.73 -5.80 3.66
CA LYS A 27 5.96 -5.98 2.23
C LYS A 27 5.57 -7.37 1.72
N SER A 28 5.80 -8.43 2.49
CA SER A 28 5.45 -9.80 2.08
C SER A 28 3.96 -10.12 2.25
N SER A 29 3.29 -9.47 3.22
CA SER A 29 1.88 -9.69 3.50
C SER A 29 0.95 -8.76 2.72
N THR A 30 1.51 -7.75 2.04
CA THR A 30 0.71 -6.86 1.19
C THR A 30 0.22 -7.60 -0.05
N TYR A 31 -1.09 -7.58 -0.27
CA TYR A 31 -1.71 -8.10 -1.47
C TYR A 31 -1.46 -7.15 -2.64
N HIS A 32 -0.73 -7.67 -3.64
CA HIS A 32 -0.35 -6.95 -4.84
C HIS A 32 -1.33 -7.22 -5.99
N PRO A 33 -1.48 -6.28 -6.94
CA PRO A 33 -2.36 -6.45 -8.08
C PRO A 33 -1.94 -7.64 -8.94
N THR A 34 -2.93 -8.36 -9.46
CA THR A 34 -2.69 -9.35 -10.51
C THR A 34 -2.19 -8.66 -11.79
N PRO A 35 -1.53 -9.38 -12.72
CA PRO A 35 -1.11 -8.79 -13.99
C PRO A 35 -2.27 -8.11 -14.75
N GLN A 36 -3.46 -8.70 -14.71
CA GLN A 36 -4.66 -8.13 -15.32
C GLN A 36 -5.10 -6.84 -14.61
N ALA A 37 -5.18 -6.84 -13.27
CA ALA A 37 -5.52 -5.64 -12.51
C ALA A 37 -4.52 -4.50 -12.74
N SER A 38 -3.22 -4.83 -12.85
CA SER A 38 -2.17 -3.87 -13.17
C SER A 38 -2.35 -3.25 -14.57
N ASN A 39 -2.69 -4.06 -15.57
CA ASN A 39 -2.95 -3.59 -16.94
C ASN A 39 -4.21 -2.72 -17.04
N ILE A 40 -5.21 -2.93 -16.18
CA ILE A 40 -6.38 -2.05 -16.12
C ILE A 40 -6.02 -0.76 -15.39
N ALA A 41 -5.29 -0.86 -14.28
CA ALA A 41 -4.84 0.29 -13.48
C ALA A 41 -4.04 1.32 -14.28
N SER A 42 -3.29 0.90 -15.31
CA SER A 42 -2.53 1.80 -16.17
C SER A 42 -3.39 2.74 -17.02
N GLN A 43 -4.68 2.46 -17.16
CA GLN A 43 -5.66 3.28 -17.88
C GLN A 43 -6.36 4.30 -16.99
N ALA A 44 -6.13 4.24 -15.67
CA ALA A 44 -6.76 5.13 -14.71
C ALA A 44 -6.20 6.56 -14.79
N GLU A 45 -7.07 7.54 -14.63
CA GLU A 45 -6.66 8.90 -14.33
C GLU A 45 -6.24 8.97 -12.86
N LYS A 46 -5.06 9.55 -12.59
CA LYS A 46 -4.66 9.85 -11.22
C LYS A 46 -5.40 11.08 -10.76
N ALA A 47 -6.05 11.01 -9.61
CA ALA A 47 -6.70 12.19 -9.05
C ALA A 47 -5.65 13.22 -8.61
N ASP A 48 -5.72 14.43 -9.15
CA ASP A 48 -4.76 15.51 -8.86
C ASP A 48 -4.72 15.92 -7.37
N ASN A 49 -5.80 15.64 -6.62
CA ASN A 49 -5.98 16.09 -5.24
C ASN A 49 -6.22 14.98 -4.22
N ALA A 50 -6.25 13.70 -4.63
CA ALA A 50 -6.49 12.58 -3.73
C ALA A 50 -5.31 11.62 -3.77
N ASP A 51 -4.57 11.60 -2.66
CA ASP A 51 -3.41 10.75 -2.38
C ASP A 51 -3.58 9.35 -2.98
N ASN A 52 -3.02 9.18 -4.19
CA ASN A 52 -2.94 7.91 -4.90
C ASN A 52 -4.28 7.32 -5.43
N ALA A 53 -5.38 8.06 -5.49
CA ALA A 53 -6.64 7.51 -6.01
C ALA A 53 -6.58 7.23 -7.52
N LEU A 54 -7.10 6.07 -7.93
CA LEU A 54 -7.26 5.66 -9.33
C LEU A 54 -8.70 5.89 -9.76
N VAL A 55 -8.89 6.75 -10.77
CA VAL A 55 -10.21 7.12 -11.28
C VAL A 55 -10.41 6.53 -12.66
N PHE A 56 -11.48 5.75 -12.82
CA PHE A 56 -11.89 5.18 -14.09
C PHE A 56 -13.14 5.91 -14.56
N LYS A 57 -13.09 6.54 -15.74
CA LYS A 57 -14.24 7.23 -16.32
C LYS A 57 -15.30 6.21 -16.74
N GLY A 58 -16.40 6.20 -16.01
CA GLY A 58 -17.59 5.40 -16.33
C GLY A 58 -18.66 6.17 -17.10
N ASN A 59 -19.84 5.57 -17.20
CA ASN A 59 -21.02 6.21 -17.76
C ASN A 59 -21.64 7.17 -16.71
N PRO A 60 -21.86 8.47 -17.03
CA PRO A 60 -22.43 9.45 -16.10
C PRO A 60 -23.87 9.15 -15.65
N ASP A 61 -24.62 8.36 -16.42
CA ASP A 61 -26.00 7.96 -16.09
C ASP A 61 -26.06 6.75 -15.15
N LYS A 62 -24.90 6.18 -14.79
CA LYS A 62 -24.80 5.05 -13.85
C LYS A 62 -24.19 5.51 -12.51
N PRO A 63 -24.59 4.88 -11.39
CA PRO A 63 -23.96 5.16 -10.11
C PRO A 63 -22.45 4.91 -10.14
N SER A 64 -21.69 5.83 -9.57
CA SER A 64 -20.26 5.64 -9.32
C SER A 64 -20.02 4.74 -8.11
N ILE A 65 -18.96 3.95 -8.16
CA ILE A 65 -18.53 3.07 -7.06
C ILE A 65 -17.16 3.54 -6.59
N ILE A 66 -16.99 3.64 -5.27
CA ILE A 66 -15.72 3.99 -4.63
C ILE A 66 -15.23 2.78 -3.84
N PHE A 67 -14.03 2.29 -4.16
CA PHE A 67 -13.36 1.25 -3.41
C PHE A 67 -12.35 1.89 -2.45
N TYR A 68 -12.52 1.63 -1.16
CA TYR A 68 -11.53 1.96 -0.15
C TYR A 68 -10.56 0.80 -0.02
N GLN A 69 -9.27 1.10 -0.09
CA GLN A 69 -8.23 0.08 0.08
C GLN A 69 -8.32 -0.56 1.47
N GLY A 70 -8.26 -1.89 1.52
CA GLY A 70 -8.07 -2.62 2.76
C GLY A 70 -6.66 -2.41 3.33
N ALA A 71 -6.46 -2.85 4.58
CA ALA A 71 -5.12 -2.90 5.17
C ALA A 71 -4.26 -3.91 4.39
N LEU A 72 -3.02 -3.51 4.07
CA LEU A 72 -2.07 -4.34 3.32
C LEU A 72 -2.62 -4.80 1.95
N VAL A 73 -3.33 -3.92 1.24
CA VAL A 73 -3.80 -4.17 -0.14
C VAL A 73 -3.44 -2.98 -1.00
N ASP A 74 -2.72 -3.20 -2.10
CA ASP A 74 -2.47 -2.16 -3.08
C ASP A 74 -3.78 -1.78 -3.78
N ASN A 75 -4.07 -0.49 -3.87
CA ASN A 75 -5.32 0.01 -4.45
C ASN A 75 -5.55 -0.42 -5.91
N ALA A 76 -4.49 -0.58 -6.69
CA ALA A 76 -4.53 -1.08 -8.06
C ALA A 76 -5.08 -2.52 -8.16
N SER A 77 -5.10 -3.28 -7.06
CA SER A 77 -5.68 -4.62 -7.00
C SER A 77 -7.19 -4.61 -7.26
N TYR A 78 -7.87 -3.50 -6.94
CA TYR A 78 -9.31 -3.35 -7.18
C TYR A 78 -9.65 -3.00 -8.64
N SER A 79 -8.66 -2.63 -9.45
CA SER A 79 -8.87 -2.24 -10.85
C SER A 79 -9.48 -3.35 -11.71
N ILE A 80 -9.41 -4.62 -11.27
CA ILE A 80 -10.10 -5.74 -11.93
C ILE A 80 -11.62 -5.53 -12.04
N TRP A 81 -12.22 -4.76 -11.13
CA TRP A 81 -13.65 -4.43 -11.13
C TRP A 81 -14.02 -3.27 -12.05
N ALA A 82 -13.02 -2.61 -12.66
CA ALA A 82 -13.20 -1.49 -13.58
C ALA A 82 -13.00 -1.90 -15.06
N SER A 83 -12.89 -3.20 -15.36
CA SER A 83 -12.80 -3.76 -16.71
C SER A 83 -14.10 -3.67 -17.49
#